data_AF-A0A9P5YSB5-F1
#
_entry.id   AF-A0A9P5YSB5-F1
#
_cell.length_a   1.000
_cell.length_b   1.000
_cell.length_c   1.000
_cell.angle_alpha   90.00
_cell.angle_beta   90.00
_cell.angle_gamma   90.00
#
_symmetry.space_group_name_H-M   'P 1'
#
loop_
_entity.id
_entity.type
_entity.pdbx_description
1 polymer ?
#
loop_
_entity_poly.entity_id
_entity_poly.type
_entity_poly.pdbx_seq_one_letter_code
_entity_poly.pdbx_strand_id
1 'polypeptide(L)'
;MQTLIVKPVNDFTSCLTKASTLKRVKPKLIIVDGLDEAREETTQKELLDTLAASFYQLHIPLIFIVASRPEYVIRQAFNREPLRSLTKGMALDEHYKSDEDIRVFLRLKFKEIKELHPLGKNLPNPWPSENDMKYLVLKSSGQFIFASTVIKYIDSPRHNPARRLKIVLGLSSPGKDTPFAQLDTLYDLILSSVNDISKVLDILALIFLQTGYDIYLTIDFIETLLNLESGDVLTALTDMHALIRIPSMENDDDQLHVYHASLQDFLMDKSRAGRFFLDAQAYHVALAHYLLCYVNNAFTSECKGDRLQAVLNGFIDHFLQISESDEIVCCLRNFSLTKFLRIDTFYATKWDAFFHHLQTQCSAVKPIRTYLSAFKTSLIHGFLPDTNNTRN
;
A
#
# COMPACT_ATOMS: atom_id res chain seq x y z
N MET A 1 18.86 33.73 6.73
CA MET A 1 18.17 33.69 8.04
C MET A 1 18.74 34.64 9.09
N GLN A 2 20.05 34.66 9.36
CA GLN A 2 20.68 35.57 10.35
C GLN A 2 20.29 37.05 10.16
N THR A 3 20.33 37.54 8.94
CA THR A 3 19.99 38.94 8.60
C THR A 3 18.48 39.22 8.55
N LEU A 4 17.68 38.22 8.22
CA LEU A 4 16.25 38.40 7.89
C LEU A 4 15.29 38.02 9.03
N ILE A 5 15.72 37.15 9.94
CA ILE A 5 14.88 36.62 11.03
C ILE A 5 15.59 36.81 12.37
N VAL A 6 16.79 36.27 12.55
CA VAL A 6 17.46 36.25 13.86
C VAL A 6 17.79 37.65 14.35
N LYS A 7 18.46 38.45 13.52
CA LYS A 7 18.86 39.82 13.88
C LYS A 7 17.64 40.73 14.10
N PRO A 8 16.65 40.83 13.20
CA PRO A 8 15.46 41.64 13.44
C PRO A 8 14.66 41.23 14.69
N VAL A 9 14.53 39.93 14.95
CA VAL A 9 13.80 39.42 16.13
C VAL A 9 14.58 39.72 17.42
N ASN A 10 15.89 39.53 17.44
CA ASN A 10 16.73 39.88 18.58
C ASN A 10 16.76 41.40 18.83
N ASP A 11 16.85 42.21 17.77
CA ASP A 11 16.81 43.68 17.85
C ASP A 11 15.45 44.15 18.42
N PHE A 12 14.34 43.62 17.90
CA PHE A 12 13.00 43.91 18.43
C PHE A 12 12.84 43.50 19.90
N THR A 13 13.40 42.36 20.29
CA THR A 13 13.39 41.86 21.68
C THR A 13 14.22 42.74 22.61
N SER A 14 15.38 43.20 22.14
CA SER A 14 16.26 44.12 22.87
C SER A 14 15.57 45.47 23.14
N CYS A 15 14.70 45.91 22.23
CA CYS A 15 13.85 47.10 22.43
C CYS A 15 12.73 46.83 23.44
N LEU A 16 12.08 45.66 23.41
CA LEU A 16 11.01 45.29 24.35
C LEU A 16 11.51 45.16 25.80
N THR A 17 12.70 44.60 25.99
CA THR A 17 13.32 44.43 27.32
C THR A 17 13.76 45.76 27.94
N LYS A 18 14.08 46.77 27.12
CA LYS A 18 14.43 48.13 27.57
C LYS A 18 13.23 48.98 28.00
N ALA A 19 11.99 48.63 27.61
CA ALA A 19 10.84 49.53 27.69
C ALA A 19 9.96 49.44 28.95
N SER A 20 9.92 48.34 29.72
CA SER A 20 9.24 48.30 31.04
C SER A 20 9.33 46.94 31.77
N THR A 21 9.61 46.98 33.08
CA THR A 21 9.18 46.07 34.17
C THR A 21 8.70 44.66 33.81
N LEU A 22 9.54 43.64 34.10
CA LEU A 22 9.25 42.24 34.54
C LEU A 22 7.91 41.57 34.13
N LYS A 23 7.31 41.89 32.98
CA LYS A 23 6.24 41.07 32.40
C LYS A 23 6.91 39.86 31.77
N ARG A 24 6.78 38.70 32.42
CA ARG A 24 7.21 37.39 31.95
C ARG A 24 6.92 37.27 30.45
N VAL A 25 7.97 37.32 29.62
CA VAL A 25 7.85 37.25 28.16
C VAL A 25 7.13 35.94 27.85
N LYS A 26 5.90 36.03 27.34
CA LYS A 26 5.12 34.84 26.98
C LYS A 26 5.74 34.19 25.73
N PRO A 27 5.77 32.86 25.65
CA PRO A 27 6.24 32.19 24.44
C PRO A 27 5.45 32.65 23.21
N LYS A 28 6.15 32.87 22.10
CA LYS A 28 5.51 33.14 20.80
C LYS A 28 5.35 31.84 20.04
N LEU A 29 4.14 31.58 19.54
CA LEU A 29 3.83 30.39 18.76
C LEU A 29 4.05 30.68 17.27
N ILE A 30 4.77 29.80 16.61
CA ILE A 30 4.94 29.75 15.15
C ILE A 30 4.41 28.41 14.67
N ILE A 31 3.51 28.44 13.70
CA ILE A 31 2.95 27.24 13.07
C ILE A 31 3.50 27.17 11.66
N VAL A 32 4.12 26.04 11.34
CA VAL A 32 4.59 25.68 9.99
C VAL A 32 3.68 24.56 9.52
N ASP A 33 2.83 24.83 8.54
CA ASP A 33 1.87 23.88 7.98
C ASP A 33 2.30 23.50 6.55
N GLY A 34 2.36 22.20 6.27
CA GLY A 34 2.79 21.66 4.98
C GLY A 34 4.28 21.87 4.67
N LEU A 35 5.17 21.53 5.61
CA LEU A 35 6.62 21.66 5.37
C LEU A 35 7.11 20.85 4.15
N ASP A 36 6.48 19.69 3.91
CA ASP A 36 6.73 18.83 2.74
C ASP A 36 6.44 19.53 1.40
N GLU A 37 5.58 20.54 1.35
CA GLU A 37 5.29 21.28 0.12
C GLU A 37 6.43 22.23 -0.32
N ALA A 38 7.50 22.36 0.49
CA ALA A 38 8.69 23.07 0.10
C ALA A 38 9.39 22.32 -1.06
N ARG A 39 9.51 22.99 -2.20
CA ARG A 39 9.86 22.38 -3.50
C ARG A 39 11.16 21.57 -3.55
N GLU A 40 12.11 21.82 -2.68
CA GLU A 40 13.42 21.17 -2.69
C GLU A 40 13.78 20.64 -1.29
N GLU A 41 14.31 19.43 -1.24
CA GLU A 41 14.85 18.81 -0.01
C GLU A 41 15.88 19.69 0.70
N THR A 42 16.70 20.40 -0.08
CA THR A 42 17.66 21.39 0.42
C THR A 42 16.97 22.49 1.22
N THR A 43 15.84 22.99 0.72
CA THR A 43 15.05 24.04 1.37
C THR A 43 14.38 23.51 2.64
N GLN A 44 13.82 22.29 2.59
CA GLN A 44 13.25 21.64 3.77
C GLN A 44 14.30 21.48 4.88
N LYS A 45 15.49 20.97 4.51
CA LYS A 45 16.62 20.80 5.43
C LYS A 45 17.11 22.13 5.99
N GLU A 46 17.31 23.14 5.14
CA GLU A 46 17.72 24.47 5.58
C GLU A 46 16.72 25.07 6.56
N LEU A 47 15.42 24.88 6.36
CA LEU A 47 14.40 25.35 7.31
C LEU A 47 14.47 24.59 8.64
N LEU A 48 14.68 23.28 8.62
CA LEU A 48 14.79 22.47 9.83
C LEU A 48 16.07 22.79 10.62
N ASP A 49 17.21 22.91 9.95
CA ASP A 49 18.47 23.37 10.53
C ASP A 49 18.33 24.79 11.11
N THR A 50 17.55 25.63 10.43
CA THR A 50 17.21 26.97 10.88
C THR A 50 16.40 26.96 12.17
N LEU A 51 15.35 26.14 12.23
CA LEU A 51 14.51 25.99 13.41
C LEU A 51 15.34 25.51 14.60
N ALA A 52 16.18 24.50 14.39
CA ALA A 52 17.13 24.00 15.39
C ALA A 52 18.06 25.10 15.92
N ALA A 53 18.69 25.85 15.02
CA ALA A 53 19.60 26.93 15.39
C ALA A 53 18.90 28.06 16.17
N SER A 54 17.63 28.33 15.87
CA SER A 54 16.85 29.40 16.50
C SER A 54 16.69 29.20 18.02
N PHE A 55 16.63 27.95 18.49
CA PHE A 55 16.53 27.64 19.93
C PHE A 55 17.76 28.07 20.74
N TYR A 56 18.93 28.14 20.10
CA TYR A 56 20.18 28.56 20.74
C TYR A 56 20.50 30.04 20.51
N GLN A 57 20.00 30.63 19.43
CA GLN A 57 20.37 31.98 18.98
C GLN A 57 19.36 33.07 19.36
N LEU A 58 18.11 32.71 19.67
CA LEU A 58 17.06 33.65 20.01
C LEU A 58 16.86 33.74 21.53
N HIS A 59 16.78 34.98 22.03
CA HIS A 59 16.58 35.25 23.45
C HIS A 59 15.10 35.30 23.85
N ILE A 60 14.19 34.99 22.92
CA ILE A 60 12.75 34.92 23.18
C ILE A 60 12.29 33.48 23.29
N PRO A 61 11.36 33.17 24.21
CA PRO A 61 10.72 31.87 24.23
C PRO A 61 9.88 31.70 22.96
N LEU A 62 10.23 30.70 22.14
CA LEU A 62 9.47 30.28 20.96
C LEU A 62 8.88 28.89 21.16
N ILE A 63 7.69 28.68 20.61
CA ILE A 63 7.06 27.37 20.45
C ILE A 63 6.84 27.20 18.96
N PHE A 64 7.29 26.06 18.43
CA PHE A 64 7.02 25.67 17.05
C PHE A 64 6.04 24.51 17.04
N ILE A 65 5.05 24.59 16.16
CA ILE A 65 4.24 23.45 15.72
C ILE A 65 4.54 23.26 14.25
N VAL A 66 5.06 22.11 13.89
CA VAL A 66 5.35 21.74 12.49
C VAL A 66 4.41 20.61 12.12
N ALA A 67 3.57 20.84 11.12
CA ALA A 67 2.73 19.83 10.50
C ALA A 67 3.29 19.53 9.10
N SER A 68 3.51 18.24 8.82
CA SER A 68 4.17 17.80 7.60
C SER A 68 3.88 16.32 7.34
N ARG A 69 3.95 15.90 6.07
CA ARG A 69 4.11 14.49 5.75
C ARG A 69 5.48 13.96 6.21
N PRO A 70 5.60 12.66 6.50
CA PRO A 70 6.84 12.05 6.99
C PRO A 70 7.83 11.73 5.85
N GLU A 71 8.06 12.71 4.96
CA GLU A 71 9.06 12.60 3.88
C GLU A 71 10.45 12.31 4.45
N TYR A 72 11.30 11.63 3.67
CA TYR A 72 12.58 11.10 4.15
C TYR A 72 13.45 12.15 4.85
N VAL A 73 13.68 13.30 4.20
CA VAL A 73 14.52 14.38 4.72
C VAL A 73 13.98 14.95 6.02
N ILE A 74 12.66 15.14 6.09
CA ILE A 74 11.97 15.68 7.26
C ILE A 74 12.07 14.70 8.43
N ARG A 75 11.75 13.42 8.19
CA ARG A 75 11.87 12.36 9.20
C ARG A 75 13.30 12.22 9.70
N GLN A 76 14.28 12.21 8.79
CA GLN A 76 15.69 12.11 9.15
C GLN A 76 16.14 13.27 10.03
N ALA A 77 15.70 14.49 9.73
CA ALA A 77 16.04 15.67 10.51
C ALA A 77 15.47 15.60 11.94
N PHE A 78 14.19 15.24 12.10
CA PHE A 78 13.57 15.11 13.43
C PHE A 78 14.10 13.91 14.24
N ASN A 79 14.63 12.89 13.58
CA ASN A 79 15.25 11.73 14.24
C ASN A 79 16.74 11.94 14.59
N ARG A 80 17.30 13.14 14.36
CA ARG A 80 18.69 13.48 14.67
C ARG A 80 18.79 14.66 15.63
N GLU A 81 19.90 14.72 16.36
CA GLU A 81 20.20 15.89 17.18
C GLU A 81 20.47 17.13 16.29
N PRO A 82 20.06 18.33 16.71
CA PRO A 82 19.42 18.63 17.99
C PRO A 82 17.88 18.50 17.99
N LEU A 83 17.24 18.36 16.82
CA LEU A 83 15.77 18.37 16.73
C LEU A 83 15.12 17.22 17.53
N ARG A 84 15.76 16.05 17.57
CA ARG A 84 15.26 14.90 18.32
C ARG A 84 15.07 15.19 19.80
N SER A 85 15.99 15.91 20.43
CA SER A 85 15.88 16.28 21.85
C SER A 85 15.00 17.51 22.09
N LEU A 86 14.86 18.38 21.08
CA LEU A 86 14.07 19.62 21.17
C LEU A 86 12.58 19.43 20.85
N THR A 87 12.20 18.34 20.19
CA THR A 87 10.85 18.16 19.65
C THR A 87 10.19 16.88 20.15
N LYS A 88 8.85 16.86 20.06
CA LYS A 88 8.04 15.68 20.33
C LYS A 88 7.21 15.37 19.11
N GLY A 89 7.46 14.21 18.50
CA GLY A 89 6.66 13.70 17.39
C GLY A 89 5.26 13.29 17.86
N MET A 90 4.25 13.59 17.05
CA MET A 90 2.88 13.10 17.21
C MET A 90 2.39 12.63 15.84
N ALA A 91 2.30 11.31 15.67
CA ALA A 91 1.68 10.73 14.50
C ALA A 91 0.15 10.87 14.61
N LEU A 92 -0.50 11.29 13.52
CA LEU A 92 -1.94 11.57 13.50
C LEU A 92 -2.77 10.39 12.97
N ASP A 93 -2.13 9.30 12.56
CA ASP A 93 -2.72 8.21 11.79
C ASP A 93 -3.22 7.02 12.64
N GLU A 94 -2.59 6.71 13.78
CA GLU A 94 -2.84 5.41 14.45
C GLU A 94 -4.07 5.33 15.37
N HIS A 95 -4.67 6.46 15.77
CA HIS A 95 -5.78 6.48 16.74
C HIS A 95 -6.97 7.37 16.35
N TYR A 96 -6.93 7.98 15.17
CA TYR A 96 -7.97 8.89 14.72
C TYR A 96 -9.12 8.11 14.05
N LYS A 97 -10.37 8.35 14.45
CA LYS A 97 -11.56 7.73 13.84
C LYS A 97 -11.92 8.42 12.52
N SER A 98 -10.97 8.49 11.59
CA SER A 98 -11.10 9.15 10.28
C SER A 98 -12.33 8.68 9.51
N ASP A 99 -12.67 7.39 9.57
CA ASP A 99 -13.84 6.82 8.90
C ASP A 99 -15.16 7.43 9.36
N GLU A 100 -15.31 7.77 10.64
CA GLU A 100 -16.54 8.38 11.14
C GLU A 100 -16.65 9.84 10.70
N ASP A 101 -15.54 10.58 10.70
CA ASP A 101 -15.52 11.96 10.20
C ASP A 101 -15.74 12.01 8.69
N ILE A 102 -15.19 11.06 7.93
CA ILE A 102 -15.46 10.89 6.49
C ILE A 102 -16.93 10.58 6.26
N ARG A 103 -17.54 9.70 7.07
CA ARG A 103 -18.97 9.41 7.00
C ARG A 103 -19.81 10.66 7.22
N VAL A 104 -19.48 11.47 8.23
CA VAL A 104 -20.15 12.75 8.50
C VAL A 104 -19.98 13.71 7.33
N PHE A 105 -18.75 13.88 6.83
CA PHE A 105 -18.45 14.70 5.66
C PHE A 105 -19.27 14.29 4.43
N LEU A 106 -19.26 13.00 4.07
CA LEU A 106 -20.01 12.48 2.94
C LEU A 106 -21.52 12.71 3.12
N ARG A 107 -22.07 12.43 4.31
CA ARG A 107 -23.49 12.69 4.61
C ARG A 107 -23.87 14.15 4.41
N LEU A 108 -23.06 15.08 4.91
CA LEU A 108 -23.28 16.51 4.72
C LEU A 108 -23.21 16.90 3.24
N LYS A 109 -22.19 16.42 2.51
CA LYS A 109 -22.02 16.74 1.09
C LYS A 109 -23.10 16.15 0.18
N PHE A 110 -23.54 14.92 0.42
CA PHE A 110 -24.67 14.37 -0.33
C PHE A 110 -25.99 15.09 -0.04
N LYS A 111 -26.17 15.56 1.20
CA LYS A 111 -27.30 16.43 1.55
C LYS A 111 -27.23 17.77 0.80
N GLU A 112 -26.07 18.43 0.79
CA GLU A 112 -25.84 19.65 0.03
C GLU A 112 -26.14 19.46 -1.47
N ILE A 113 -25.64 18.39 -2.09
CA ILE A 113 -25.93 18.05 -3.50
C ILE A 113 -27.44 17.92 -3.72
N LYS A 114 -28.15 17.25 -2.82
CA LYS A 114 -29.60 17.05 -2.95
C LYS A 114 -30.40 18.35 -2.85
N GLU A 115 -29.93 19.29 -2.03
CA GLU A 115 -30.58 20.58 -1.80
C GLU A 115 -30.26 21.61 -2.89
N LEU A 116 -29.01 21.63 -3.37
CA LEU A 116 -28.48 22.71 -4.22
C LEU A 116 -28.32 22.33 -5.70
N HIS A 117 -28.14 21.05 -6.02
CA HIS A 117 -27.90 20.63 -7.40
C HIS A 117 -29.17 20.79 -8.25
N PRO A 118 -29.09 21.22 -9.52
CA PRO A 118 -30.28 21.41 -10.39
C PRO A 118 -31.17 20.15 -10.50
N LEU A 119 -30.53 18.98 -10.49
CA LEU A 119 -31.20 17.67 -10.52
C LEU A 119 -31.47 17.06 -9.14
N GLY A 120 -31.19 17.78 -8.05
CA GLY A 120 -31.26 17.28 -6.67
C GLY A 120 -32.65 16.74 -6.29
N LYS A 121 -33.72 17.43 -6.73
CA LYS A 121 -35.12 17.01 -6.52
C LYS A 121 -35.49 15.72 -7.25
N ASN A 122 -34.75 15.34 -8.29
CA ASN A 122 -34.97 14.14 -9.08
C ASN A 122 -34.19 12.93 -8.54
N LEU A 123 -33.35 13.13 -7.50
CA LEU A 123 -32.60 12.06 -6.87
C LEU A 123 -33.51 11.24 -5.93
N PRO A 124 -33.23 9.94 -5.75
CA PRO A 124 -34.06 9.08 -4.91
C PRO A 124 -34.01 9.47 -3.42
N ASN A 125 -34.93 8.89 -2.65
CA ASN A 125 -35.02 9.03 -1.19
C ASN A 125 -34.98 7.65 -0.53
N PRO A 126 -34.00 7.34 0.35
CA PRO A 126 -32.78 8.11 0.62
C PRO A 126 -31.82 8.12 -0.58
N TRP A 127 -30.90 9.09 -0.61
CA TRP A 127 -29.79 9.11 -1.57
C TRP A 127 -28.56 9.78 -0.94
N PRO A 128 -27.38 9.14 -1.01
CA PRO A 128 -27.16 7.76 -1.50
C PRO A 128 -27.77 6.72 -0.55
N SER A 129 -27.72 5.43 -0.91
CA SER A 129 -28.13 4.38 0.04
C SER A 129 -27.09 4.25 1.17
N GLU A 130 -27.48 3.69 2.32
CA GLU A 130 -26.51 3.45 3.42
C GLU A 130 -25.42 2.45 3.03
N ASN A 131 -25.68 1.55 2.08
CA ASN A 131 -24.66 0.62 1.56
C ASN A 131 -23.64 1.35 0.68
N ASP A 132 -24.10 2.25 -0.20
CA ASP A 132 -23.20 3.09 -1.00
C ASP A 132 -22.35 3.98 -0.09
N MET A 133 -22.94 4.55 0.98
CA MET A 133 -22.23 5.33 1.97
C MET A 133 -21.13 4.52 2.67
N LYS A 134 -21.44 3.31 3.14
CA LYS A 134 -20.45 2.40 3.75
C LYS A 134 -19.33 2.05 2.78
N TYR A 135 -19.66 1.80 1.51
CA TYR A 135 -18.67 1.52 0.48
C TYR A 135 -17.72 2.70 0.27
N LEU A 136 -18.24 3.92 0.17
CA LEU A 136 -17.42 5.12 -0.03
C LEU A 136 -16.51 5.39 1.17
N VAL A 137 -16.99 5.19 2.41
CA VAL A 137 -16.16 5.30 3.62
C VAL A 137 -15.05 4.26 3.59
N LEU A 138 -15.38 2.99 3.34
CA LEU A 138 -14.39 1.92 3.25
C LEU A 138 -13.33 2.18 2.17
N LYS A 139 -13.76 2.64 0.99
CA LYS A 139 -12.86 3.00 -0.11
C LYS A 139 -12.02 4.24 0.15
N SER A 140 -12.42 5.09 1.10
CA SER A 140 -11.61 6.23 1.52
C SER A 140 -10.40 5.81 2.35
N SER A 141 -10.45 4.64 3.01
CA SER A 141 -9.35 4.12 3.87
C SER A 141 -8.83 5.17 4.86
N GLY A 142 -9.74 5.89 5.52
CA GLY A 142 -9.38 6.99 6.42
C GLY A 142 -8.83 8.26 5.75
N GLN A 143 -8.77 8.33 4.42
CA GLN A 143 -8.20 9.45 3.66
C GLN A 143 -9.28 10.33 3.00
N PHE A 144 -9.34 11.60 3.39
CA PHE A 144 -10.29 12.57 2.86
C PHE A 144 -10.11 12.89 1.37
N ILE A 145 -8.91 12.69 0.82
CA ILE A 145 -8.63 13.01 -0.59
C ILE A 145 -9.51 12.20 -1.55
N PHE A 146 -9.80 10.93 -1.23
CA PHE A 146 -10.74 10.12 -1.99
C PHE A 146 -12.16 10.69 -1.91
N ALA A 147 -12.68 10.86 -0.69
CA ALA A 147 -14.05 11.32 -0.44
C ALA A 147 -14.31 12.68 -1.09
N SER A 148 -13.39 13.63 -0.95
CA SER A 148 -13.49 14.97 -1.55
C SER A 148 -13.43 14.91 -3.08
N THR A 149 -12.56 14.08 -3.66
CA THR A 149 -12.47 13.88 -5.12
C THR A 149 -13.78 13.33 -5.68
N VAL A 150 -14.35 12.31 -5.04
CA VAL A 150 -15.64 11.71 -5.42
C VAL A 150 -16.77 12.73 -5.34
N ILE A 151 -16.88 13.47 -4.23
CA ILE A 151 -17.92 14.49 -4.08
C ILE A 151 -17.80 15.56 -5.16
N LYS A 152 -16.58 16.08 -5.42
CA LYS A 152 -16.35 17.09 -6.44
C LYS A 152 -16.71 16.60 -7.85
N TYR A 153 -16.49 15.32 -8.13
CA TYR A 153 -16.92 14.71 -9.40
C TYR A 153 -18.45 14.61 -9.48
N ILE A 154 -19.12 14.16 -8.41
CA ILE A 154 -20.58 13.97 -8.38
C ILE A 154 -21.33 15.31 -8.42
N ASP A 155 -20.85 16.34 -7.71
CA ASP A 155 -21.47 17.66 -7.56
C ASP A 155 -21.30 18.57 -8.81
N SER A 156 -20.93 18.01 -9.95
CA SER A 156 -20.81 18.81 -11.17
C SER A 156 -22.18 19.24 -11.69
N PRO A 157 -22.49 20.55 -11.77
CA PRO A 157 -23.82 21.05 -12.10
C PRO A 157 -24.31 20.70 -13.51
N ARG A 158 -23.39 20.25 -14.38
CA ARG A 158 -23.64 19.91 -15.78
C ARG A 158 -23.89 18.40 -16.00
N HIS A 159 -23.85 17.59 -14.95
CA HIS A 159 -23.92 16.14 -15.05
C HIS A 159 -24.99 15.58 -14.12
N ASN A 160 -25.39 14.32 -14.35
CA ASN A 160 -26.37 13.64 -13.51
C ASN A 160 -25.67 13.02 -12.27
N PRO A 161 -25.95 13.48 -11.03
CA PRO A 161 -25.27 12.98 -9.84
C PRO A 161 -25.51 11.50 -9.58
N ALA A 162 -26.72 10.99 -9.84
CA ALA A 162 -27.03 9.57 -9.66
C ALA A 162 -26.25 8.68 -10.64
N ARG A 163 -26.08 9.12 -11.89
CA ARG A 163 -25.23 8.41 -12.87
C ARG A 163 -23.77 8.42 -12.44
N ARG A 164 -23.27 9.56 -11.96
CA ARG A 164 -21.87 9.69 -11.53
C ARG A 164 -21.57 8.88 -10.28
N LEU A 165 -22.49 8.83 -9.33
CA LEU A 165 -22.37 7.93 -8.19
C LEU A 165 -22.27 6.46 -8.64
N LYS A 166 -23.10 6.01 -9.60
CA LYS A 166 -22.99 4.65 -10.16
C LYS A 166 -21.63 4.39 -10.82
N ILE A 167 -21.06 5.38 -11.51
CA ILE A 167 -19.71 5.26 -12.08
C ILE A 167 -18.66 5.06 -10.97
N VAL A 168 -18.73 5.87 -9.90
CA VAL A 168 -17.80 5.76 -8.76
C VAL A 168 -17.93 4.41 -8.05
N LEU A 169 -19.15 3.87 -7.97
CA LEU A 169 -19.41 2.55 -7.37
C LEU A 169 -19.03 1.37 -8.30
N GLY A 170 -18.51 1.62 -9.51
CA GLY A 170 -18.21 0.57 -10.49
C GLY A 170 -19.44 -0.06 -11.15
N LEU A 171 -20.63 0.51 -10.95
CA LEU A 171 -21.91 0.01 -11.47
C LEU A 171 -22.22 0.53 -12.88
N SER A 172 -21.35 1.36 -13.46
CA SER A 172 -21.51 1.93 -14.80
C SER A 172 -20.15 2.29 -15.39
N SER A 173 -19.98 2.10 -16.70
CA SER A 173 -18.75 2.49 -17.38
C SER A 173 -18.56 4.02 -17.35
N PRO A 174 -17.35 4.52 -17.04
CA PRO A 174 -17.05 5.95 -17.04
C PRO A 174 -17.10 6.57 -18.45
N GLY A 175 -16.92 5.78 -19.51
CA GLY A 175 -16.83 6.31 -20.87
C GLY A 175 -15.63 7.24 -21.02
N LYS A 176 -15.88 8.56 -21.16
CA LYS A 176 -14.83 9.60 -21.21
C LYS A 176 -14.63 10.32 -19.87
N ASP A 177 -15.48 10.05 -18.88
CA ASP A 177 -15.38 10.71 -17.59
C ASP A 177 -14.17 10.17 -16.81
N THR A 178 -13.45 11.04 -16.12
CA THR A 178 -12.30 10.70 -15.29
C THR A 178 -12.62 10.98 -13.82
N PRO A 179 -13.39 10.09 -13.14
CA PRO A 179 -13.92 10.33 -11.79
C PRO A 179 -12.83 10.59 -10.75
N PHE A 180 -11.64 10.04 -10.96
CA PHE A 180 -10.53 10.09 -10.02
C PHE A 180 -9.35 10.94 -10.50
N ALA A 181 -9.51 11.77 -11.55
CA ALA A 181 -8.40 12.48 -12.19
C ALA A 181 -7.45 13.22 -11.23
N GLN A 182 -7.98 13.92 -10.22
CA GLN A 182 -7.14 14.63 -9.24
C GLN A 182 -6.31 13.68 -8.38
N LEU A 183 -6.89 12.52 -8.03
CA LEU A 183 -6.22 11.48 -7.26
C LEU A 183 -5.20 10.74 -8.12
N ASP A 184 -5.55 10.47 -9.37
CA ASP A 184 -4.68 9.84 -10.38
C ASP A 184 -3.43 10.70 -10.64
N THR A 185 -3.59 12.02 -10.77
CA THR A 185 -2.45 12.96 -10.90
C THR A 185 -1.55 12.93 -9.67
N LEU A 186 -2.11 12.77 -8.46
CA LEU A 186 -1.32 12.68 -7.23
C LEU A 186 -0.51 11.39 -7.18
N TYR A 187 -1.10 10.25 -7.56
CA TYR A 187 -0.36 8.99 -7.66
C TYR A 187 0.71 9.05 -8.74
N ASP A 188 0.39 9.62 -9.91
CA ASP A 188 1.36 9.80 -10.99
C ASP A 188 2.57 10.63 -10.52
N LEU A 189 2.33 11.73 -9.80
CA LEU A 189 3.40 12.56 -9.24
C LEU A 189 4.31 11.78 -8.30
N ILE A 190 3.74 11.05 -7.33
CA ILE A 190 4.50 10.29 -6.33
C ILE A 190 5.27 9.14 -6.99
N LEU A 191 4.63 8.38 -7.89
CA LEU A 191 5.29 7.26 -8.57
C LEU A 191 6.36 7.74 -9.56
N SER A 192 6.22 8.96 -10.09
CA SER A 192 7.21 9.57 -10.98
C SER A 192 8.46 10.07 -10.27
N SER A 193 8.40 10.32 -8.95
CA SER A 193 9.58 10.73 -8.17
C SER A 193 10.43 9.55 -7.70
N VAL A 194 9.93 8.32 -7.82
CA VAL A 194 10.65 7.09 -7.42
C VAL A 194 11.77 6.77 -8.41
N ASN A 195 12.97 6.51 -7.88
CA ASN A 195 14.15 6.15 -8.69
C ASN A 195 14.02 4.80 -9.40
N ASP A 196 13.64 3.74 -8.67
CA ASP A 196 13.47 2.40 -9.21
C ASP A 196 12.00 1.96 -9.13
N ILE A 197 11.22 2.49 -10.07
CA ILE A 197 9.79 2.21 -10.14
C ILE A 197 9.49 0.72 -10.37
N SER A 198 10.37 -0.01 -11.06
CA SER A 198 10.16 -1.44 -11.33
C SER A 198 10.13 -2.21 -10.01
N LYS A 199 11.10 -1.98 -9.12
CA LYS A 199 11.11 -2.62 -7.79
C LYS A 199 9.88 -2.26 -6.97
N VAL A 200 9.47 -0.99 -6.98
CA VAL A 200 8.27 -0.54 -6.25
C VAL A 200 7.02 -1.22 -6.78
N LEU A 201 6.86 -1.33 -8.11
CA LEU A 201 5.73 -2.02 -8.72
C LEU A 201 5.74 -3.53 -8.40
N ASP A 202 6.90 -4.19 -8.38
CA ASP A 202 7.01 -5.60 -8.01
C ASP A 202 6.61 -5.84 -6.54
N ILE A 203 7.06 -4.97 -5.63
CA ILE A 203 6.68 -5.01 -4.22
C ILE A 203 5.18 -4.75 -4.05
N LEU A 204 4.63 -3.74 -4.73
CA LEU A 204 3.20 -3.41 -4.68
C LEU A 204 2.33 -4.53 -5.26
N ALA A 205 2.76 -5.14 -6.37
CA ALA A 205 2.07 -6.27 -6.95
C ALA A 205 2.01 -7.46 -5.99
N LEU A 206 3.14 -7.75 -5.31
CA LEU A 206 3.18 -8.77 -4.27
C LEU A 206 2.20 -8.48 -3.13
N ILE A 207 2.13 -7.23 -2.65
CA ILE A 207 1.20 -6.81 -1.59
C ILE A 207 -0.27 -6.90 -2.03
N PHE A 208 -0.58 -6.49 -3.27
CA PHE A 208 -1.94 -6.41 -3.77
C PHE A 208 -2.51 -7.75 -4.24
N LEU A 209 -1.65 -8.65 -4.72
CA LEU A 209 -2.05 -9.95 -5.25
C LEU A 209 -1.78 -11.09 -4.27
N GLN A 210 -1.31 -10.81 -3.05
CA GLN A 210 -1.06 -11.84 -2.04
C GLN A 210 -2.28 -12.72 -1.81
N THR A 211 -2.01 -14.02 -1.68
CA THR A 211 -3.04 -15.04 -1.43
C THR A 211 -2.53 -16.07 -0.44
N GLY A 212 -3.00 -16.01 0.80
CA GLY A 212 -2.81 -17.09 1.77
C GLY A 212 -1.42 -17.18 2.42
N TYR A 213 -0.56 -16.16 2.24
CA TYR A 213 0.75 -16.03 2.90
C TYR A 213 0.97 -14.66 3.56
N ASP A 214 -0.11 -13.90 3.73
CA ASP A 214 -0.11 -12.51 4.15
C ASP A 214 0.62 -12.30 5.50
N ILE A 215 0.49 -13.27 6.42
CA ILE A 215 1.15 -13.27 7.73
C ILE A 215 2.68 -13.40 7.68
N TYR A 216 3.26 -13.62 6.49
CA TYR A 216 4.70 -13.85 6.29
C TYR A 216 5.37 -12.82 5.37
N LEU A 217 4.69 -11.73 4.98
CA LEU A 217 5.26 -10.63 4.19
C LEU A 217 6.19 -9.71 5.01
N THR A 218 7.20 -10.28 5.65
CA THR A 218 8.29 -9.49 6.23
C THR A 218 9.18 -8.91 5.14
N ILE A 219 9.92 -7.82 5.44
CA ILE A 219 10.87 -7.22 4.48
C ILE A 219 11.85 -8.28 3.95
N ASP A 220 12.47 -9.03 4.86
CA ASP A 220 13.42 -10.10 4.50
C ASP A 220 12.80 -11.16 3.58
N PHE A 221 11.51 -11.48 3.77
CA PHE A 221 10.81 -12.42 2.90
C PHE A 221 10.64 -11.85 1.49
N ILE A 222 10.24 -10.59 1.39
CA ILE A 222 10.05 -9.91 0.10
C ILE A 222 11.38 -9.84 -0.65
N GLU A 223 12.46 -9.46 0.04
CA GLU A 223 13.80 -9.42 -0.54
C GLU A 223 14.24 -10.80 -1.04
N THR A 224 14.04 -11.84 -0.22
CA THR A 224 14.36 -13.23 -0.62
C THR A 224 13.51 -13.70 -1.80
N LEU A 225 12.22 -13.39 -1.81
CA LEU A 225 11.27 -13.85 -2.84
C LEU A 225 11.53 -13.17 -4.19
N LEU A 226 11.76 -11.86 -4.17
CA LEU A 226 12.02 -11.05 -5.36
C LEU A 226 13.51 -11.06 -5.77
N ASN A 227 14.35 -11.80 -5.05
CA ASN A 227 15.80 -11.88 -5.26
C ASN A 227 16.48 -10.50 -5.26
N LEU A 228 16.15 -9.70 -4.24
CA LEU A 228 16.71 -8.38 -3.97
C LEU A 228 17.81 -8.48 -2.90
N GLU A 229 18.70 -7.47 -2.86
CA GLU A 229 19.71 -7.37 -1.81
C GLU A 229 19.09 -6.85 -0.50
N SER A 230 19.77 -7.13 0.63
CA SER A 230 19.30 -6.66 1.93
C SER A 230 19.28 -5.13 1.97
N GLY A 231 18.11 -4.55 2.26
CA GLY A 231 17.87 -3.12 2.28
C GLY A 231 17.30 -2.55 0.97
N ASP A 232 17.19 -3.34 -0.11
CA ASP A 232 16.61 -2.88 -1.37
C ASP A 232 15.13 -2.51 -1.23
N VAL A 233 14.36 -3.26 -0.45
CA VAL A 233 12.92 -2.97 -0.25
C VAL A 233 12.76 -1.63 0.47
N LEU A 234 13.52 -1.39 1.53
CA LEU A 234 13.51 -0.11 2.24
C LEU A 234 13.95 1.04 1.35
N THR A 235 15.00 0.84 0.57
CA THR A 235 15.53 1.85 -0.35
C THR A 235 14.51 2.19 -1.43
N ALA A 236 13.90 1.18 -2.06
CA ALA A 236 12.90 1.36 -3.11
C ALA A 236 11.65 2.10 -2.59
N LEU A 237 11.23 1.80 -1.37
CA LEU A 237 10.03 2.40 -0.78
C LEU A 237 10.30 3.71 -0.01
N THR A 238 11.55 4.21 0.04
CA THR A 238 11.93 5.39 0.85
C THR A 238 11.10 6.65 0.52
N ASP A 239 10.67 6.82 -0.73
CA ASP A 239 9.85 7.96 -1.16
C ASP A 239 8.34 7.67 -1.09
N MET A 240 7.95 6.47 -0.68
CA MET A 240 6.56 5.98 -0.68
C MET A 240 5.87 6.11 0.68
N HIS A 241 6.50 6.72 1.69
CA HIS A 241 5.92 6.88 3.03
C HIS A 241 4.60 7.64 3.08
N ALA A 242 4.28 8.42 2.04
CA ALA A 242 2.98 9.08 1.91
C ALA A 242 1.84 8.11 1.51
N LEU A 243 2.17 6.97 0.92
CA LEU A 243 1.21 5.98 0.42
C LEU A 243 1.30 4.64 1.15
N ILE A 244 2.43 4.36 1.78
CA ILE A 244 2.76 3.06 2.38
C ILE A 244 3.37 3.30 3.76
N ARG A 245 2.83 2.60 4.76
CA ARG A 245 3.48 2.42 6.05
C ARG A 245 4.62 1.43 5.87
N ILE A 246 5.83 1.88 6.19
CA ILE A 246 7.03 1.05 6.14
C ILE A 246 7.43 0.72 7.57
N PRO A 247 7.57 -0.57 7.91
CA PRO A 247 7.84 -0.96 9.27
C PRO A 247 9.24 -0.49 9.71
N SER A 248 9.34 -0.15 10.99
CA SER A 248 10.65 0.10 11.62
C SER A 248 11.36 -1.22 11.86
N MET A 249 12.67 -1.28 11.62
CA MET A 249 13.50 -2.44 11.94
C MET A 249 13.56 -2.76 13.45
N GLU A 250 12.99 -1.91 14.30
CA GLU A 250 12.95 -2.08 15.75
C GLU A 250 11.71 -2.82 16.27
N ASN A 251 10.71 -3.06 15.42
CA ASN A 251 9.45 -3.71 15.80
C ASN A 251 9.06 -4.82 14.82
N ASP A 252 9.27 -6.08 15.24
CA ASP A 252 9.01 -7.27 14.44
C ASP A 252 7.51 -7.50 14.12
N ASP A 253 6.60 -6.83 14.84
CA ASP A 253 5.15 -6.92 14.62
C ASP A 253 4.64 -5.91 13.57
N ASP A 254 5.49 -4.98 13.11
CA ASP A 254 5.10 -3.95 12.14
C ASP A 254 5.20 -4.51 10.70
N GLN A 255 4.15 -4.32 9.90
CA GLN A 255 4.05 -4.86 8.54
C GLN A 255 3.90 -3.74 7.51
N LEU A 256 4.33 -4.02 6.28
CA LEU A 256 4.06 -3.14 5.15
C LEU A 256 2.55 -3.00 4.94
N HIS A 257 2.06 -1.76 4.96
CA HIS A 257 0.64 -1.49 4.79
C HIS A 257 0.42 -0.33 3.80
N VAL A 258 -0.36 -0.58 2.75
CA VAL A 258 -0.75 0.47 1.80
C VAL A 258 -1.93 1.24 2.38
N TYR A 259 -1.76 2.54 2.63
CA TYR A 259 -2.78 3.37 3.28
C TYR A 259 -4.05 3.55 2.44
N HIS A 260 -3.93 3.54 1.12
CA HIS A 260 -5.00 3.99 0.23
C HIS A 260 -5.53 2.84 -0.62
N ALA A 261 -6.73 2.33 -0.33
CA ALA A 261 -7.32 1.24 -1.11
C ALA A 261 -7.45 1.58 -2.60
N SER A 262 -7.72 2.85 -2.94
CA SER A 262 -7.81 3.24 -4.35
C SER A 262 -6.47 3.35 -5.09
N LEU A 263 -5.32 3.15 -4.42
CA LEU A 263 -4.03 3.02 -5.10
C LEU A 263 -4.00 1.72 -5.91
N GLN A 264 -4.50 0.62 -5.34
CA GLN A 264 -4.66 -0.64 -6.07
C GLN A 264 -5.61 -0.46 -7.26
N ASP A 265 -6.75 0.21 -7.06
CA ASP A 265 -7.71 0.49 -8.14
C ASP A 265 -7.10 1.34 -9.27
N PHE A 266 -6.14 2.22 -8.94
CA PHE A 266 -5.40 3.01 -9.93
C PHE A 266 -4.42 2.13 -10.70
N LEU A 267 -3.53 1.41 -9.99
CA LEU A 267 -2.47 0.60 -10.60
C LEU A 267 -3.01 -0.57 -11.43
N MET A 268 -4.16 -1.13 -11.06
CA MET A 268 -4.82 -2.24 -11.78
C MET A 268 -5.70 -1.76 -12.95
N ASP A 269 -5.77 -0.46 -13.24
CA ASP A 269 -6.51 0.10 -14.38
C ASP A 269 -5.54 0.75 -15.38
N LYS A 270 -5.35 0.09 -16.53
CA LYS A 270 -4.43 0.55 -17.58
C LYS A 270 -4.76 1.95 -18.10
N SER A 271 -6.03 2.33 -18.11
CA SER A 271 -6.46 3.65 -18.59
C SER A 271 -6.11 4.78 -17.61
N ARG A 272 -5.92 4.44 -16.33
CA ARG A 272 -5.57 5.39 -15.26
C ARG A 272 -4.08 5.43 -15.01
N ALA A 273 -3.45 4.27 -14.77
CA ALA A 273 -2.05 4.18 -14.40
C ALA A 273 -1.06 4.35 -15.57
N GLY A 274 -1.51 4.13 -16.82
CA GLY A 274 -0.67 4.30 -18.01
C GLY A 274 0.62 3.48 -17.92
N ARG A 275 1.76 4.16 -17.73
CA ARG A 275 3.08 3.51 -17.60
C ARG A 275 3.29 2.75 -16.29
N PHE A 276 2.48 3.02 -15.27
CA PHE A 276 2.54 2.37 -13.96
C PHE A 276 1.55 1.20 -13.83
N PHE A 277 0.90 0.81 -14.94
CA PHE A 277 -0.10 -0.24 -14.93
C PHE A 277 0.48 -1.59 -14.48
N LEU A 278 -0.11 -2.16 -13.43
CA LEU A 278 0.12 -3.51 -12.96
C LEU A 278 -0.79 -4.47 -13.73
N ASP A 279 -0.21 -5.19 -14.69
CA ASP A 279 -0.91 -6.28 -15.36
C ASP A 279 -1.03 -7.49 -14.42
N ALA A 280 -2.21 -7.67 -13.83
CA ALA A 280 -2.46 -8.74 -12.88
C ALA A 280 -2.09 -10.13 -13.45
N GLN A 281 -2.35 -10.41 -14.74
CA GLN A 281 -2.02 -11.71 -15.33
C GLN A 281 -0.50 -11.93 -15.39
N ALA A 282 0.24 -10.92 -15.87
CA ALA A 282 1.70 -10.98 -15.93
C ALA A 282 2.32 -11.16 -14.51
N TYR A 283 1.77 -10.46 -13.52
CA TYR A 283 2.23 -10.58 -12.14
C TYR A 283 1.83 -11.90 -11.47
N HIS A 284 0.67 -12.48 -11.76
CA HIS A 284 0.34 -13.84 -11.31
C HIS A 284 1.36 -14.87 -11.81
N VAL A 285 1.82 -14.74 -13.05
CA VAL A 285 2.89 -15.59 -13.63
C VAL A 285 4.22 -15.37 -12.92
N ALA A 286 4.65 -14.10 -12.77
CA ALA A 286 5.91 -13.77 -12.12
C ALA A 286 5.94 -14.24 -10.66
N LEU A 287 4.89 -13.96 -9.89
CA LEU A 287 4.76 -14.36 -8.48
C LEU A 287 4.72 -15.89 -8.34
N ALA A 288 4.00 -16.60 -9.20
CA ALA A 288 4.02 -18.06 -9.20
C ALA A 288 5.45 -18.60 -9.43
N HIS A 289 6.21 -17.99 -10.33
CA HIS A 289 7.61 -18.37 -10.57
C HIS A 289 8.51 -18.09 -9.36
N TYR A 290 8.43 -16.89 -8.75
CA TYR A 290 9.21 -16.55 -7.56
C TYR A 290 8.92 -17.48 -6.37
N LEU A 291 7.64 -17.74 -6.09
CA LEU A 291 7.21 -18.63 -5.01
C LEU A 291 7.70 -20.06 -5.25
N LEU A 292 7.69 -20.52 -6.50
CA LEU A 292 8.22 -21.83 -6.86
C LEU A 292 9.73 -21.94 -6.67
N CYS A 293 10.49 -20.93 -7.06
CA CYS A 293 11.93 -20.85 -6.83
C CYS A 293 12.26 -20.86 -5.33
N TYR A 294 11.51 -20.10 -4.54
CA TYR A 294 11.63 -20.09 -3.08
C TYR A 294 11.42 -21.49 -2.51
N VAL A 295 10.32 -22.16 -2.88
CA VAL A 295 10.00 -23.53 -2.44
C VAL A 295 11.11 -24.52 -2.81
N ASN A 296 11.61 -24.44 -4.06
CA ASN A 296 12.69 -25.31 -4.55
C ASN A 296 13.99 -25.16 -3.76
N ASN A 297 14.35 -23.94 -3.38
CA ASN A 297 15.52 -23.65 -2.56
C ASN A 297 15.29 -24.06 -1.10
N ALA A 298 14.10 -23.82 -0.55
CA ALA A 298 13.72 -24.20 0.80
C ALA A 298 13.72 -25.73 1.03
N PHE A 299 13.55 -26.54 -0.02
CA PHE A 299 13.70 -28.01 0.07
C PHE A 299 15.15 -28.48 0.24
N THR A 300 16.14 -27.62 0.02
CA THR A 300 17.56 -27.95 0.19
C THR A 300 18.08 -27.58 1.58
N SER A 301 17.41 -26.63 2.24
CA SER A 301 17.55 -26.34 3.67
C SER A 301 16.50 -27.13 4.47
N GLU A 302 16.69 -27.33 5.77
CA GLU A 302 15.70 -28.02 6.63
C GLU A 302 14.45 -27.15 6.94
N CYS A 303 13.96 -26.35 5.99
CA CYS A 303 12.77 -25.55 6.17
C CYS A 303 11.51 -26.44 6.18
N LYS A 304 11.06 -26.83 7.37
CA LYS A 304 9.77 -27.47 7.63
C LYS A 304 8.87 -26.52 8.43
N GLY A 305 7.58 -26.43 8.10
CA GLY A 305 6.59 -25.71 8.92
C GLY A 305 5.57 -24.88 8.12
N ASP A 306 4.67 -24.22 8.86
CA ASP A 306 3.49 -23.49 8.37
C ASP A 306 3.81 -22.41 7.30
N ARG A 307 5.00 -21.80 7.36
CA ARG A 307 5.45 -20.81 6.37
C ARG A 307 5.64 -21.40 4.99
N LEU A 308 6.26 -22.59 4.88
CA LEU A 308 6.45 -23.25 3.58
C LEU A 308 5.10 -23.63 2.97
N GLN A 309 4.14 -24.05 3.82
CA GLN A 309 2.77 -24.34 3.41
C GLN A 309 2.03 -23.11 2.89
N ALA A 310 2.17 -21.96 3.55
CA ALA A 310 1.54 -20.72 3.11
C ALA A 310 2.07 -20.26 1.75
N VAL A 311 3.40 -20.31 1.55
CA VAL A 311 4.04 -20.04 0.25
C VAL A 311 3.54 -21.00 -0.82
N LEU A 312 3.34 -22.28 -0.47
CA LEU A 312 2.80 -23.29 -1.37
C LEU A 312 1.38 -22.96 -1.85
N ASN A 313 0.53 -22.59 -0.90
CA ASN A 313 -0.85 -22.21 -1.18
C ASN A 313 -0.89 -20.95 -2.04
N GLY A 314 0.00 -19.98 -1.77
CA GLY A 314 0.19 -18.81 -2.62
C GLY A 314 0.54 -19.18 -4.05
N PHE A 315 1.52 -20.07 -4.25
CA PHE A 315 1.87 -20.55 -5.59
C PHE A 315 0.65 -21.13 -6.32
N ILE A 316 -0.11 -22.01 -5.65
CA ILE A 316 -1.30 -22.63 -6.24
C ILE A 316 -2.35 -21.56 -6.58
N ASP A 317 -2.59 -20.61 -5.68
CA ASP A 317 -3.58 -19.56 -5.88
C ASP A 317 -3.24 -18.66 -7.08
N HIS A 318 -1.99 -18.20 -7.19
CA HIS A 318 -1.56 -17.45 -8.37
C HIS A 318 -1.64 -18.29 -9.64
N PHE A 319 -1.26 -19.57 -9.57
CA PHE A 319 -1.35 -20.48 -10.72
C PHE A 319 -2.79 -20.66 -11.24
N LEU A 320 -3.77 -20.72 -10.33
CA LEU A 320 -5.19 -20.82 -10.68
C LEU A 320 -5.73 -19.58 -11.38
N GLN A 321 -5.09 -18.42 -11.24
CA GLN A 321 -5.51 -17.18 -11.91
C GLN A 321 -4.98 -17.05 -13.35
N ILE A 322 -4.07 -17.93 -13.79
CA ILE A 322 -3.42 -17.82 -15.12
C ILE A 322 -4.38 -18.32 -16.23
N SER A 323 -4.61 -17.48 -17.24
CA SER A 323 -5.65 -17.65 -18.26
C SER A 323 -5.22 -18.26 -19.60
N GLU A 324 -3.96 -18.06 -20.07
CA GLU A 324 -3.45 -18.51 -21.40
C GLU A 324 -1.95 -19.00 -21.39
N SER A 325 -1.48 -19.56 -22.52
CA SER A 325 -0.43 -20.59 -22.74
C SER A 325 1.07 -20.20 -22.68
N ASP A 326 1.97 -21.20 -22.86
CA ASP A 326 3.46 -21.22 -22.77
C ASP A 326 4.08 -20.87 -21.41
N GLU A 327 3.56 -19.87 -20.72
CA GLU A 327 4.07 -19.39 -19.43
C GLU A 327 3.86 -20.43 -18.31
N ILE A 328 2.75 -21.17 -18.35
CA ILE A 328 2.48 -22.32 -17.47
C ILE A 328 3.59 -23.39 -17.60
N VAL A 329 4.05 -23.64 -18.84
CA VAL A 329 5.15 -24.59 -19.09
C VAL A 329 6.46 -24.04 -18.53
N CYS A 330 6.70 -22.73 -18.65
CA CYS A 330 7.87 -22.08 -18.05
C CYS A 330 7.88 -22.23 -16.52
N CYS A 331 6.77 -21.94 -15.85
CA CYS A 331 6.63 -22.12 -14.40
C CYS A 331 6.86 -23.59 -14.00
N LEU A 332 6.31 -24.55 -14.74
CA LEU A 332 6.38 -25.97 -14.37
C LEU A 332 7.69 -26.67 -14.77
N ARG A 333 8.52 -26.10 -15.65
CA ARG A 333 9.79 -26.71 -16.09
C ARG A 333 10.74 -26.99 -14.93
N ASN A 334 10.74 -26.12 -13.92
CA ASN A 334 11.59 -26.24 -12.75
C ASN A 334 10.85 -26.89 -11.56
N PHE A 335 9.63 -27.37 -11.75
CA PHE A 335 8.81 -27.91 -10.69
C PHE A 335 9.12 -29.38 -10.41
N SER A 336 9.68 -29.68 -9.25
CA SER A 336 9.90 -31.06 -8.82
C SER A 336 8.68 -31.61 -8.07
N LEU A 337 7.77 -32.25 -8.81
CA LEU A 337 6.60 -32.92 -8.23
C LEU A 337 7.00 -33.94 -7.14
N THR A 338 8.13 -34.62 -7.29
CA THR A 338 8.60 -35.63 -6.33
C THR A 338 9.08 -35.03 -5.00
N LYS A 339 9.67 -33.83 -5.00
CA LYS A 339 9.93 -33.08 -3.75
C LYS A 339 8.62 -32.57 -3.14
N PHE A 340 7.68 -32.18 -3.99
CA PHE A 340 6.37 -31.64 -3.64
C PHE A 340 5.46 -32.66 -2.93
N LEU A 341 5.45 -33.92 -3.40
CA LEU A 341 4.67 -35.02 -2.82
C LEU A 341 5.18 -35.51 -1.46
N ARG A 342 6.37 -35.06 -1.03
CA ARG A 342 6.90 -35.34 0.32
C ARG A 342 6.38 -34.35 1.36
N ILE A 343 5.72 -33.26 0.95
CA ILE A 343 4.97 -32.40 1.85
C ILE A 343 3.69 -33.17 2.23
N ASP A 344 3.49 -33.39 3.53
CA ASP A 344 2.48 -34.29 4.09
C ASP A 344 1.06 -34.05 3.56
N THR A 345 0.25 -35.10 3.51
CA THR A 345 -1.06 -35.17 2.82
C THR A 345 -2.18 -34.37 3.49
N PHE A 346 -1.91 -33.71 4.62
CA PHE A 346 -2.89 -32.92 5.37
C PHE A 346 -3.38 -31.66 4.63
N TYR A 347 -2.73 -31.29 3.53
CA TYR A 347 -2.91 -30.00 2.84
C TYR A 347 -3.59 -30.12 1.46
N ALA A 348 -4.32 -31.23 1.25
CA ALA A 348 -4.92 -31.67 -0.01
C ALA A 348 -6.06 -30.79 -0.60
N THR A 349 -6.55 -29.77 0.12
CA THR A 349 -7.82 -29.09 -0.24
C THR A 349 -7.79 -28.25 -1.51
N LYS A 350 -6.63 -27.67 -1.89
CA LYS A 350 -6.49 -26.89 -3.14
C LYS A 350 -5.96 -27.72 -4.32
N TRP A 351 -5.63 -28.99 -4.09
CA TRP A 351 -4.93 -29.81 -5.08
C TRP A 351 -5.81 -30.27 -6.21
N ASP A 352 -7.05 -30.65 -5.91
CA ASP A 352 -8.01 -31.02 -6.94
C ASP A 352 -8.24 -29.85 -7.92
N ALA A 353 -8.32 -28.62 -7.39
CA ALA A 353 -8.43 -27.41 -8.21
C ALA A 353 -7.16 -27.18 -9.04
N PHE A 354 -5.96 -27.28 -8.44
CA PHE A 354 -4.68 -27.14 -9.13
C PHE A 354 -4.56 -28.13 -10.30
N PHE A 355 -4.80 -29.43 -10.05
CA PHE A 355 -4.69 -30.46 -11.08
C PHE A 355 -5.78 -30.36 -12.12
N HIS A 356 -7.01 -30.00 -11.72
CA HIS A 356 -8.09 -29.74 -12.66
C HIS A 356 -7.71 -28.58 -13.58
N HIS A 357 -7.26 -27.44 -13.03
CA HIS A 357 -6.82 -26.27 -13.78
C HIS A 357 -5.68 -26.63 -14.74
N LEU A 358 -4.65 -27.32 -14.23
CA LEU A 358 -3.55 -27.84 -15.02
C LEU A 358 -4.05 -28.72 -16.18
N GLN A 359 -5.01 -29.61 -15.94
CA GLN A 359 -5.55 -30.51 -16.96
C GLN A 359 -6.36 -29.76 -18.04
N THR A 360 -7.15 -28.75 -17.65
CA THR A 360 -7.84 -27.85 -18.60
C THR A 360 -6.85 -27.07 -19.47
N GLN A 361 -5.80 -26.52 -18.88
CA GLN A 361 -4.79 -25.72 -19.57
C GLN A 361 -3.84 -26.57 -20.44
N CYS A 362 -3.57 -27.83 -20.05
CA CYS A 362 -2.55 -28.68 -20.68
C CYS A 362 -3.07 -29.70 -21.69
N SER A 363 -4.32 -29.58 -22.16
CA SER A 363 -4.88 -30.46 -23.21
C SER A 363 -4.06 -30.47 -24.52
N ALA A 364 -3.13 -29.52 -24.70
CA ALA A 364 -2.18 -29.41 -25.80
C ALA A 364 -0.73 -29.94 -25.53
N VAL A 365 -0.35 -30.31 -24.29
CA VAL A 365 1.07 -30.54 -23.90
C VAL A 365 1.32 -32.01 -23.49
N LYS A 366 1.87 -32.82 -24.42
CA LYS A 366 2.17 -34.26 -24.26
C LYS A 366 2.92 -34.65 -22.97
N PRO A 367 3.99 -33.94 -22.55
CA PRO A 367 4.71 -34.25 -21.31
C PRO A 367 3.79 -34.29 -20.09
N ILE A 368 2.90 -33.32 -19.93
CA ILE A 368 2.11 -33.17 -18.70
C ILE A 368 1.06 -34.29 -18.55
N ARG A 369 0.57 -34.87 -19.65
CA ARG A 369 -0.31 -36.06 -19.62
C ARG A 369 0.38 -37.29 -19.02
N THR A 370 1.63 -37.55 -19.40
CA THR A 370 2.41 -38.67 -18.84
C THR A 370 2.68 -38.47 -17.34
N TYR A 371 2.84 -37.21 -16.92
CA TYR A 371 3.04 -36.84 -15.52
C TYR A 371 1.75 -36.97 -14.68
N LEU A 372 0.59 -36.54 -15.18
CA LEU A 372 -0.70 -36.72 -14.51
C LEU A 372 -1.11 -38.20 -14.40
N SER A 373 -0.77 -39.03 -15.39
CA SER A 373 -1.00 -40.48 -15.31
C SER A 373 -0.16 -41.15 -14.21
N ALA A 374 1.11 -40.77 -14.05
CA ALA A 374 1.98 -41.30 -13.01
C ALA A 374 1.48 -40.93 -11.59
N PHE A 375 0.91 -39.73 -11.44
CA PHE A 375 0.33 -39.26 -10.18
C PHE A 375 -0.95 -40.03 -9.80
N LYS A 376 -1.88 -40.27 -10.74
CA LYS A 376 -3.05 -41.14 -10.49
C LYS A 376 -2.61 -42.53 -10.00
N THR A 377 -1.57 -43.10 -10.59
CA THR A 377 -1.02 -44.40 -10.17
C THR A 377 -0.41 -44.33 -8.76
N SER A 378 0.31 -43.26 -8.42
CA SER A 378 0.93 -43.09 -7.10
C SER A 378 -0.07 -42.79 -5.97
N LEU A 379 -1.15 -42.06 -6.24
CA LEU A 379 -2.26 -41.87 -5.29
C LEU A 379 -3.00 -43.18 -5.04
N ILE A 380 -3.29 -43.94 -6.10
CA ILE A 380 -3.96 -45.24 -5.97
C ILE A 380 -3.10 -46.23 -5.14
N HIS A 381 -1.77 -46.18 -5.27
CA HIS A 381 -0.87 -47.04 -4.49
C HIS A 381 -0.53 -46.52 -3.09
N GLY A 382 -0.67 -45.22 -2.81
CA GLY A 382 -0.48 -44.63 -1.48
C GLY A 382 -1.72 -44.69 -0.56
N PHE A 383 -2.87 -45.13 -1.09
CA PHE A 383 -4.15 -45.24 -0.38
C PHE A 383 -4.60 -46.69 -0.10
N LEU A 384 -3.68 -47.65 -0.05
CA LEU A 384 -3.97 -48.93 0.62
C LEU A 384 -3.72 -48.75 2.12
N PRO A 385 -4.75 -48.88 2.98
CA PRO A 385 -4.52 -48.91 4.41
C PRO A 385 -3.72 -50.17 4.74
N ASP A 386 -2.85 -50.08 5.75
CA ASP A 386 -2.30 -51.23 6.46
C ASP A 386 -3.45 -52.18 6.84
N THR A 387 -3.71 -53.17 5.98
CA THR A 387 -4.59 -54.29 6.30
C THR A 387 -3.72 -55.49 6.64
N ASN A 388 -3.57 -55.68 7.95
CA ASN A 388 -3.40 -56.94 8.66
C ASN A 388 -2.19 -57.84 8.33
N ASN A 389 -1.24 -57.85 9.29
CA ASN A 389 -1.06 -58.94 10.25
C ASN A 389 -1.17 -60.39 9.68
N THR A 390 -0.06 -61.13 9.59
CA THR A 390 0.25 -62.30 10.43
C THR A 390 1.38 -63.20 9.89
N ARG A 391 2.29 -63.57 10.80
CA ARG A 391 3.08 -64.83 10.92
C ARG A 391 4.17 -65.16 9.88
N ASN A 392 5.42 -65.13 10.34
CA ASN A 392 6.02 -66.31 10.97
C ASN A 392 6.98 -65.91 12.09
#